data_AF-A0A5K1U3Y7-F1
#
_entry.id   AF-A0A5K1U3Y7-F1
#
_cell.length_a   1.000
_cell.length_b   1.000
_cell.length_c   1.000
_cell.angle_alpha   90.00
_cell.angle_beta   90.00
_cell.angle_gamma   90.00
#
_symmetry.space_group_name_H-M   'P 1'
#
loop_
_entity.id
_entity.type
_entity.pdbx_description
1 polymer ?
#
loop_
_entity_poly.entity_id
_entity_poly.type
_entity_poly.pdbx_seq_one_letter_code
_entity_poly.pdbx_strand_id
1 'polypeptide(L)'
;MGAVVSHLRCVTSIAGLSSLALSVFPNLIFKNPQILRPLLNVSWGYLFGSTFWFTFFSEIGLFRSLKNIKRMPVPENAEEAKKQLEQMKNTEGDFTRRREDFQYFFGFSTLFSGILLLSTVKLANHNMQLRISSTVVALSCLLNNLYLQNKVHSLKTQKESLYHEFIKNPKNGSILAEIRKNKKDFHIYHGLSLLSLYISFIGLTPYIFT
;
A
#
# COMPACT_ATOMS: atom_id res chain seq x y z
N MET A 1 4.97 -18.65 6.95
CA MET A 1 5.02 -17.53 5.98
C MET A 1 5.14 -16.16 6.63
N GLY A 2 4.49 -15.88 7.77
CA GLY A 2 4.51 -14.53 8.41
C GLY A 2 5.90 -13.94 8.73
N ALA A 3 6.89 -14.74 9.14
CA ALA A 3 8.25 -14.26 9.41
C ALA A 3 8.95 -13.75 8.13
N VAL A 4 8.81 -14.46 7.01
CA VAL A 4 9.40 -14.09 5.72
C VAL A 4 8.85 -12.75 5.22
N VAL A 5 7.53 -12.57 5.31
CA VAL A 5 6.87 -11.32 4.92
C VAL A 5 7.31 -10.15 5.80
N SER A 6 7.43 -10.38 7.11
CA SER A 6 7.92 -9.38 8.07
C SER A 6 9.37 -8.96 7.78
N HIS A 7 10.26 -9.92 7.54
CA HIS A 7 11.65 -9.64 7.19
C HIS A 7 11.78 -8.91 5.86
N LEU A 8 11.09 -9.38 4.81
CA LEU A 8 11.08 -8.71 3.52
C LEU A 8 10.64 -7.25 3.67
N ARG A 9 9.58 -7.03 4.44
CA ARG A 9 9.06 -5.69 4.67
C ARG A 9 10.05 -4.79 5.42
N CYS A 10 10.71 -5.32 6.44
CA CYS A 10 11.75 -4.60 7.16
C CYS A 10 12.89 -4.19 6.22
N VAL A 11 13.42 -5.15 5.44
CA VAL A 11 14.52 -4.92 4.50
C VAL A 11 14.13 -3.91 3.42
N THR A 12 12.95 -4.06 2.82
CA THR A 12 12.47 -3.15 1.76
C THR A 12 12.18 -1.75 2.30
N SER A 13 11.74 -1.64 3.56
CA SER A 13 11.54 -0.35 4.24
C SER A 13 12.85 0.37 4.51
N ILE A 14 13.85 -0.36 5.05
CA ILE A 14 15.20 0.18 5.27
C ILE A 14 15.78 0.61 3.92
N ALA A 15 15.73 -0.24 2.91
CA ALA A 15 16.23 0.08 1.58
C ALA A 15 15.54 1.33 0.98
N GLY A 16 14.22 1.47 1.12
CA GLY A 16 13.48 2.63 0.66
C GLY A 16 13.89 3.93 1.37
N LEU A 17 13.95 3.90 2.71
CA LEU A 17 14.38 5.05 3.52
C LEU A 17 15.83 5.44 3.25
N SER A 18 16.73 4.46 3.18
CA SER A 18 18.13 4.67 2.85
C SER A 18 18.28 5.25 1.44
N SER A 19 17.53 4.76 0.46
CA SER A 19 17.55 5.29 -0.91
C SER A 19 17.11 6.75 -0.94
N LEU A 20 16.09 7.12 -0.16
CA LEU A 20 15.62 8.49 -0.06
C LEU A 20 16.68 9.41 0.58
N ALA A 21 17.28 8.99 1.70
CA ALA A 21 18.35 9.74 2.35
C ALA A 21 19.57 9.93 1.43
N LEU A 22 19.98 8.85 0.75
CA LEU A 22 21.11 8.86 -0.17
C LEU A 22 20.83 9.70 -1.42
N SER A 23 19.57 9.78 -1.89
CA SER A 23 19.21 10.58 -3.06
C SER A 23 19.46 12.09 -2.89
N VAL A 24 19.54 12.58 -1.64
CA VAL A 24 19.91 13.96 -1.32
C VAL A 24 21.41 14.22 -1.58
N PHE A 25 22.24 13.17 -1.52
CA PHE A 25 23.69 13.26 -1.69
C PHE A 25 24.19 12.34 -2.83
N PRO A 26 23.76 12.56 -4.09
CA PRO A 26 24.02 11.65 -5.20
C PRO A 26 25.50 11.54 -5.60
N ASN A 27 26.33 12.49 -5.16
CA ASN A 27 27.77 12.49 -5.42
C ASN A 27 28.55 11.51 -4.53
N LEU A 28 27.97 11.02 -3.43
CA LEU A 28 28.64 10.11 -2.50
C LEU A 28 28.58 8.62 -2.92
N ILE A 29 27.69 8.23 -3.83
CA ILE A 29 27.24 6.83 -3.94
C ILE A 29 27.98 6.05 -5.06
N PHE A 30 28.06 6.61 -6.27
CA PHE A 30 28.61 5.90 -7.41
C PHE A 30 29.55 6.79 -8.24
N LYS A 31 30.77 6.28 -8.47
CA LYS A 31 31.78 6.93 -9.33
C LYS A 31 31.50 6.71 -10.82
N ASN A 32 30.99 5.53 -11.20
CA ASN A 32 30.56 5.23 -12.56
C ASN A 32 29.03 5.10 -12.63
N PRO A 33 28.31 6.11 -13.17
CA PRO A 33 26.86 6.11 -13.20
C PRO A 33 26.27 5.13 -14.22
N GLN A 34 27.04 4.73 -15.24
CA GLN A 34 26.55 3.87 -16.33
C GLN A 34 26.13 2.47 -15.85
N ILE A 35 26.69 2.01 -14.74
CA ILE A 35 26.34 0.74 -14.09
C ILE A 35 24.88 0.74 -13.61
N LEU A 36 24.28 1.92 -13.41
CA LEU A 36 22.88 2.06 -12.97
C LEU A 36 21.87 1.99 -14.12
N ARG A 37 22.30 2.05 -15.40
CA ARG A 37 21.36 2.01 -16.54
C ARG A 37 20.53 0.72 -16.61
N PRO A 38 21.11 -0.48 -16.47
CA PRO A 38 20.33 -1.71 -16.43
C PRO A 38 19.34 -1.72 -15.25
N LEU A 39 19.77 -1.21 -14.09
CA LEU A 39 18.93 -1.13 -12.89
C LEU A 39 17.77 -0.16 -13.07
N LEU A 40 17.99 0.96 -13.76
CA LEU A 40 16.94 1.92 -14.13
C LEU A 40 15.87 1.23 -14.98
N ASN A 41 16.28 0.53 -16.05
CA ASN A 41 15.35 -0.11 -16.99
C ASN A 41 14.54 -1.23 -16.32
N VAL A 42 15.20 -2.08 -15.53
CA VAL A 42 14.52 -3.16 -14.80
C VAL A 42 13.56 -2.59 -13.77
N SER A 43 14.00 -1.59 -12.99
CA SER A 43 13.16 -1.00 -11.94
C SER A 43 11.95 -0.28 -12.52
N TRP A 44 12.15 0.52 -13.57
CA TRP A 44 11.05 1.18 -14.26
C TRP A 44 10.07 0.17 -14.86
N GLY A 45 10.56 -0.83 -15.61
CA GLY A 45 9.71 -1.82 -16.26
C GLY A 45 8.91 -2.65 -15.25
N TYR A 46 9.56 -3.07 -14.15
CA TYR A 46 8.89 -3.74 -13.05
C TYR A 46 7.83 -2.85 -12.41
N LEU A 47 8.18 -1.61 -12.02
CA LEU A 47 7.25 -0.69 -11.36
C LEU A 47 6.07 -0.36 -12.26
N PHE A 48 6.31 -0.07 -13.54
CA PHE A 48 5.24 0.27 -14.47
C PHE A 48 4.30 -0.92 -14.68
N GLY A 49 4.84 -2.10 -15.01
CA GLY A 49 4.03 -3.30 -15.26
C GLY A 49 3.28 -3.77 -14.01
N SER A 50 3.95 -3.82 -12.86
CA SER A 50 3.33 -4.25 -11.60
C SER A 50 2.29 -3.25 -11.12
N THR A 51 2.58 -1.94 -11.18
CA THR A 51 1.61 -0.91 -10.78
C THR A 51 0.45 -0.85 -11.76
N PHE A 52 0.67 -0.98 -13.07
CA PHE A 52 -0.41 -1.11 -14.05
C PHE A 52 -1.30 -2.31 -13.73
N TRP A 53 -0.71 -3.48 -13.51
CA TRP A 53 -1.47 -4.68 -13.16
C TRP A 53 -2.30 -4.47 -11.89
N PHE A 54 -1.72 -3.81 -10.90
CA PHE A 54 -2.40 -3.53 -9.64
C PHE A 54 -3.52 -2.51 -9.77
N THR A 55 -3.24 -1.40 -10.45
CA THR A 55 -4.19 -0.33 -10.71
C THR A 55 -5.32 -0.80 -11.63
N PHE A 56 -5.13 -1.74 -12.57
CA PHE A 56 -6.24 -2.12 -13.47
C PHE A 56 -6.93 -3.42 -13.05
N PHE A 57 -6.19 -4.42 -12.57
CA PHE A 57 -6.73 -5.73 -12.25
C PHE A 57 -6.94 -5.92 -10.74
N SER A 58 -6.03 -5.44 -9.90
CA SER A 58 -6.22 -5.48 -8.44
C SER A 58 -7.23 -4.43 -7.96
N GLU A 59 -7.44 -3.34 -8.70
CA GLU A 59 -8.54 -2.40 -8.46
C GLU A 59 -9.91 -3.03 -8.48
N ILE A 60 -10.15 -4.01 -9.35
CA ILE A 60 -11.40 -4.76 -9.34
C ILE A 60 -11.58 -5.42 -7.95
N GLY A 61 -10.51 -5.88 -7.30
CA GLY A 61 -10.52 -6.39 -5.93
C GLY A 61 -10.60 -5.31 -4.83
N LEU A 62 -9.79 -4.24 -4.94
CA LEU A 62 -9.69 -3.15 -3.97
C LEU A 62 -10.94 -2.26 -3.95
N PHE A 63 -11.48 -1.89 -5.12
CA PHE A 63 -12.75 -1.18 -5.21
C PHE A 63 -13.94 -2.05 -4.80
N ARG A 64 -13.92 -3.37 -5.11
CA ARG A 64 -14.95 -4.28 -4.58
C ARG A 64 -14.90 -4.33 -3.04
N SER A 65 -13.72 -4.37 -2.42
CA SER A 65 -13.57 -4.29 -0.96
C SER A 65 -14.20 -3.01 -0.38
N LEU A 66 -13.86 -1.85 -0.97
CA LEU A 66 -14.45 -0.55 -0.63
C LEU A 66 -15.98 -0.53 -0.79
N LYS A 67 -16.48 -1.05 -1.91
CA LYS A 67 -17.91 -1.10 -2.26
C LYS A 67 -18.68 -2.04 -1.33
N ASN A 68 -18.11 -3.19 -0.99
CA ASN A 68 -18.72 -4.17 -0.10
C ASN A 68 -18.82 -3.62 1.33
N ILE A 69 -17.75 -3.01 1.85
CA ILE A 69 -17.76 -2.42 3.21
C ILE A 69 -18.65 -1.19 3.28
N LYS A 70 -18.70 -0.37 2.23
CA LYS A 70 -19.61 0.79 2.17
C LYS A 70 -21.08 0.34 2.26
N ARG A 71 -21.42 -0.74 1.55
CA ARG A 71 -22.79 -1.30 1.49
C ARG A 71 -23.22 -2.04 2.75
N MET A 72 -22.31 -2.55 3.58
CA MET A 72 -22.69 -3.19 4.84
C MET A 72 -23.16 -2.13 5.84
N PRO A 73 -24.44 -2.12 6.26
CA PRO A 73 -24.92 -1.20 7.28
C PRO A 73 -24.24 -1.49 8.63
N VAL A 74 -24.17 -0.48 9.50
CA VAL A 74 -23.75 -0.71 10.89
C VAL A 74 -24.82 -1.61 11.53
N PRO A 75 -24.45 -2.71 12.20
CA PRO A 75 -25.45 -3.61 12.79
C PRO A 75 -26.25 -2.90 13.88
N GLU A 76 -27.57 -3.07 13.87
CA GLU A 76 -28.47 -2.47 14.86
C GLU A 76 -28.63 -3.36 16.10
N ASN A 77 -28.39 -4.67 15.95
CA ASN A 77 -28.52 -5.66 17.03
C ASN A 77 -27.46 -6.79 16.93
N ALA A 78 -27.37 -7.61 17.98
CA ALA A 78 -26.38 -8.69 18.07
C ALA A 78 -26.57 -9.78 16.99
N GLU A 79 -27.81 -10.06 16.59
CA GLU A 79 -28.09 -11.07 15.55
C GLU A 79 -27.60 -10.61 14.17
N GLU A 80 -27.81 -9.34 13.83
CA GLU A 80 -27.27 -8.74 12.62
C GLU A 80 -25.75 -8.71 12.64
N ALA A 81 -25.13 -8.35 13.77
CA ALA A 81 -23.68 -8.39 13.90
C ALA A 81 -23.12 -9.80 13.68
N LYS A 82 -23.81 -10.84 14.21
CA LYS A 82 -23.43 -12.24 14.02
C LYS A 82 -23.55 -12.67 12.55
N LYS A 83 -24.67 -12.36 11.89
CA LYS A 83 -24.88 -12.64 10.46
C LYS A 83 -23.84 -11.94 9.59
N GLN A 84 -23.53 -10.68 9.87
CA GLN A 84 -22.53 -9.91 9.15
C GLN A 84 -21.11 -10.47 9.37
N LEU A 85 -20.78 -10.93 10.58
CA LEU A 85 -19.50 -11.56 10.89
C LEU A 85 -19.33 -12.90 10.16
N GLU A 86 -20.39 -13.72 10.09
CA GLU A 86 -20.39 -14.97 9.31
C GLU A 86 -20.22 -14.72 7.81
N GLN A 87 -20.88 -13.69 7.27
CA GLN A 87 -20.65 -13.25 5.88
C GLN A 87 -19.21 -12.79 5.63
N MET A 88 -18.60 -12.08 6.58
CA MET A 88 -17.19 -11.68 6.50
C MET A 88 -16.25 -12.90 6.49
N LYS A 89 -16.50 -13.90 7.35
CA LYS A 89 -15.73 -15.14 7.40
C LYS A 89 -15.84 -15.96 6.10
N ASN A 90 -17.03 -16.03 5.52
CA ASN A 90 -17.23 -16.73 4.25
C ASN A 90 -16.54 -16.05 3.06
N THR A 91 -16.14 -14.78 3.21
CA THR A 91 -15.39 -14.01 2.20
C THR A 91 -13.93 -13.76 2.59
N GLU A 92 -13.47 -14.28 3.73
CA GLU A 92 -12.14 -14.02 4.32
C GLU A 92 -10.99 -14.81 3.69
N GLY A 93 -11.25 -16.01 3.15
CA GLY A 93 -10.21 -16.87 2.56
C GLY A 93 -9.41 -16.16 1.46
N ASP A 94 -10.10 -15.39 0.61
CA ASP A 94 -9.46 -14.57 -0.42
C ASP A 94 -8.75 -13.34 0.15
N PHE A 95 -9.09 -12.89 1.35
CA PHE A 95 -8.56 -11.65 1.91
C PHE A 95 -7.19 -11.87 2.56
N THR A 96 -7.01 -12.94 3.32
CA THR A 96 -5.72 -13.23 3.97
C THR A 96 -4.63 -13.49 2.93
N ARG A 97 -4.98 -14.21 1.86
CA ARG A 97 -4.10 -14.38 0.69
C ARG A 97 -3.79 -13.05 0.02
N ARG A 98 -4.82 -12.24 -0.27
CA ARG A 98 -4.63 -10.90 -0.84
C ARG A 98 -3.76 -10.00 0.03
N ARG A 99 -3.86 -10.08 1.37
CA ARG A 99 -3.01 -9.31 2.29
C ARG A 99 -1.53 -9.60 2.06
N GLU A 100 -1.15 -10.87 1.94
CA GLU A 100 0.23 -11.25 1.68
C GLU A 100 0.68 -10.71 0.32
N ASP A 101 -0.15 -10.85 -0.72
CA ASP A 101 0.10 -10.30 -2.05
C ASP A 101 0.30 -8.77 -2.02
N PHE A 102 -0.54 -8.03 -1.27
CA PHE A 102 -0.39 -6.59 -1.05
C PHE A 102 0.94 -6.27 -0.37
N GLN A 103 1.33 -7.03 0.66
CA GLN A 103 2.57 -6.81 1.40
C GLN A 103 3.80 -7.06 0.53
N TYR A 104 3.80 -8.12 -0.29
CA TYR A 104 4.86 -8.37 -1.26
C TYR A 104 4.93 -7.25 -2.30
N PHE A 105 3.79 -6.89 -2.90
CA PHE A 105 3.73 -5.82 -3.89
C PHE A 105 4.31 -4.51 -3.36
N PHE A 106 3.83 -4.00 -2.22
CA PHE A 106 4.31 -2.72 -1.69
C PHE A 106 5.76 -2.79 -1.19
N GLY A 107 6.21 -3.94 -0.69
CA GLY A 107 7.61 -4.19 -0.35
C GLY A 107 8.52 -4.04 -1.58
N PHE A 108 8.24 -4.80 -2.64
CA PHE A 108 9.03 -4.73 -3.87
C PHE A 108 8.91 -3.37 -4.55
N SER A 109 7.72 -2.76 -4.63
CA SER A 109 7.54 -1.41 -5.17
C SER A 109 8.36 -0.37 -4.40
N THR A 110 8.51 -0.51 -3.08
CA THR A 110 9.40 0.37 -2.28
C THR A 110 10.87 0.17 -2.66
N LEU A 111 11.31 -1.09 -2.82
CA LEU A 111 12.68 -1.39 -3.21
C LEU A 111 13.01 -0.84 -4.61
N PHE A 112 12.20 -1.18 -5.61
CA PHE A 112 12.44 -0.76 -6.99
C PHE A 112 12.26 0.74 -7.17
N SER A 113 11.36 1.40 -6.43
CA SER A 113 11.27 2.88 -6.47
C SER A 113 12.49 3.55 -5.84
N GLY A 114 13.09 2.94 -4.81
CA GLY A 114 14.39 3.37 -4.28
C GLY A 114 15.51 3.27 -5.32
N ILE A 115 15.59 2.14 -6.03
CA ILE A 115 16.57 1.95 -7.12
C ILE A 115 16.32 2.95 -8.26
N LEU A 116 15.06 3.14 -8.67
CA LEU A 116 14.66 4.13 -9.67
C LEU A 116 15.12 5.53 -9.26
N LEU A 117 14.84 5.96 -8.02
CA LEU A 117 15.24 7.26 -7.49
C LEU A 117 16.75 7.47 -7.53
N LEU A 118 17.52 6.52 -7.00
CA LEU A 118 18.99 6.63 -6.98
C LEU A 118 19.57 6.66 -8.40
N SER A 119 19.02 5.83 -9.29
CA SER A 119 19.45 5.76 -10.69
C SER A 119 19.12 7.06 -11.42
N THR A 120 17.92 7.59 -11.25
CA THR A 120 17.47 8.84 -11.89
C THR A 120 18.27 10.04 -11.42
N VAL A 121 18.45 10.22 -10.11
CA VAL A 121 19.19 11.39 -9.60
C VAL A 121 20.64 11.36 -10.10
N LYS A 122 21.21 10.17 -10.33
CA LYS A 122 22.59 10.03 -10.82
C LYS A 122 22.73 10.11 -12.34
N LEU A 123 21.86 9.45 -13.10
CA LEU A 123 21.94 9.37 -14.57
C LEU A 123 21.28 10.57 -15.26
N ALA A 124 20.24 11.12 -14.65
CA ALA A 124 19.40 12.17 -15.23
C ALA A 124 19.35 13.40 -14.31
N ASN A 125 20.48 13.78 -13.71
CA ASN A 125 20.56 14.90 -12.74
C ASN A 125 20.01 16.23 -13.31
N HIS A 126 20.22 16.45 -14.61
CA HIS A 126 19.76 17.65 -15.31
C HIS A 126 18.25 17.64 -15.62
N ASN A 127 17.59 16.47 -15.59
CA ASN A 127 16.17 16.35 -15.87
C ASN A 127 15.35 16.47 -14.56
N MET A 128 14.92 17.70 -14.26
CA MET A 128 14.15 18.01 -13.06
C MET A 128 12.81 17.26 -13.00
N GLN A 129 12.15 17.05 -14.15
CA GLN A 129 10.88 16.33 -14.20
C GLN A 129 11.04 14.88 -13.75
N LEU A 130 12.02 14.16 -14.30
CA LEU A 130 12.28 12.77 -13.92
C LEU A 130 12.63 12.64 -12.43
N ARG A 131 13.41 13.58 -11.88
CA ARG A 131 13.79 13.59 -10.47
C ARG A 131 12.60 13.78 -9.54
N ILE A 132 11.75 14.77 -9.82
CA ILE A 132 10.52 15.00 -9.06
C ILE A 132 9.64 13.76 -9.13
N SER A 133 9.44 13.23 -10.34
CA SER A 133 8.69 12.00 -10.59
C SER A 133 9.20 10.81 -9.79
N SER A 134 10.50 10.49 -9.84
CA SER A 134 11.04 9.37 -9.05
C SER A 134 10.88 9.59 -7.55
N THR A 135 10.99 10.84 -7.08
CA THR A 135 10.84 11.16 -5.66
C THR A 135 9.39 10.95 -5.21
N VAL A 136 8.42 11.43 -5.99
CA VAL A 136 6.99 11.24 -5.74
C VAL A 136 6.62 9.75 -5.74
N VAL A 137 7.14 8.98 -6.70
CA VAL A 137 6.94 7.53 -6.78
C VAL A 137 7.50 6.85 -5.53
N ALA A 138 8.76 7.13 -5.18
CA ALA A 138 9.41 6.54 -4.00
C ALA A 138 8.66 6.86 -2.70
N LEU A 139 8.28 8.12 -2.50
CA LEU A 139 7.50 8.55 -1.33
C LEU A 139 6.14 7.86 -1.27
N SER A 140 5.45 7.73 -2.40
CA SER A 140 4.14 7.07 -2.46
C SER A 140 4.24 5.58 -2.13
N CYS A 141 5.21 4.87 -2.71
CA CYS A 141 5.45 3.47 -2.41
C CYS A 141 5.81 3.26 -0.94
N LEU A 142 6.70 4.11 -0.40
CA LEU A 142 7.16 4.05 0.98
C LEU A 142 6.04 4.35 1.98
N LEU A 143 5.21 5.36 1.71
CA LEU A 143 4.04 5.69 2.54
C LEU A 143 3.03 4.54 2.59
N ASN A 144 2.78 3.91 1.45
CA ASN A 144 1.92 2.74 1.37
C ASN A 144 2.48 1.55 2.15
N ASN A 145 3.76 1.25 1.95
CA ASN A 145 4.43 0.12 2.57
C ASN A 145 4.57 0.29 4.09
N LEU A 146 4.90 1.48 4.58
CA LEU A 146 5.11 1.72 6.02
C LEU A 146 3.81 1.93 6.79
N TYR A 147 2.87 2.69 6.23
CA TYR A 147 1.77 3.25 7.01
C TYR A 147 0.38 2.83 6.52
N LEU A 148 0.02 3.18 5.29
CA LEU A 148 -1.39 3.11 4.85
C LEU A 148 -1.94 1.68 4.84
N GLN A 149 -1.21 0.74 4.25
CA GLN A 149 -1.65 -0.67 4.20
C GLN A 149 -1.71 -1.31 5.58
N ASN A 150 -0.76 -0.96 6.44
CA ASN A 150 -0.75 -1.35 7.83
C ASN A 150 -2.00 -0.89 8.58
N LYS A 151 -2.36 0.38 8.36
CA LYS A 151 -3.51 0.99 9.02
C LYS A 151 -4.81 0.36 8.52
N VAL A 152 -4.94 0.13 7.22
CA VAL A 152 -6.08 -0.60 6.62
C VAL A 152 -6.24 -1.98 7.24
N HIS A 153 -5.14 -2.74 7.36
CA HIS A 153 -5.17 -4.06 7.98
C HIS A 153 -5.57 -4.00 9.46
N SER A 154 -4.93 -3.13 10.24
CA SER A 154 -5.23 -2.94 11.66
C SER A 154 -6.70 -2.59 11.91
N LEU A 155 -7.26 -1.71 11.08
CA LEU A 155 -8.67 -1.32 11.17
C LEU A 155 -9.61 -2.49 10.88
N LYS A 156 -9.24 -3.39 9.96
CA LYS A 156 -10.02 -4.60 9.70
C LYS A 156 -10.02 -5.56 10.90
N THR A 157 -8.84 -5.86 11.46
CA THR A 157 -8.76 -6.71 12.67
C THR A 157 -9.53 -6.09 13.84
N GLN A 158 -9.45 -4.76 14.00
CA GLN A 158 -10.23 -4.05 15.01
C GLN A 158 -11.74 -4.14 14.75
N LYS A 159 -12.18 -4.16 13.48
CA LYS A 159 -13.59 -4.33 13.15
C LYS A 159 -14.11 -5.69 13.64
N GLU A 160 -13.36 -6.77 13.39
CA GLU A 160 -13.72 -8.11 13.86
C GLU A 160 -13.79 -8.17 15.39
N SER A 161 -12.83 -7.57 16.10
CA SER A 161 -12.85 -7.52 17.56
C SER A 161 -14.05 -6.75 18.10
N LEU A 162 -14.37 -5.60 17.50
CA LEU A 162 -15.53 -4.78 17.89
C LEU A 162 -16.86 -5.50 17.66
N TYR A 163 -16.99 -6.29 16.60
CA TYR A 163 -18.19 -7.09 16.34
C TYR A 163 -18.33 -8.21 17.39
N HIS A 164 -17.24 -8.89 17.73
CA HIS A 164 -17.24 -9.88 18.80
C HIS A 164 -17.62 -9.26 20.16
N GLU A 165 -17.15 -8.06 20.46
CA GLU A 165 -17.48 -7.34 21.69
C GLU A 165 -18.95 -6.90 21.71
N PHE A 166 -19.46 -6.38 20.59
CA PHE A 166 -20.86 -5.99 20.45
C PHE A 166 -21.82 -7.18 20.59
N ILE A 167 -21.47 -8.36 20.06
CA ILE A 167 -22.25 -9.59 20.23
C ILE A 167 -22.31 -9.99 21.71
N LYS A 168 -21.22 -9.85 22.46
CA LYS A 168 -21.16 -10.15 23.89
C LYS A 168 -21.91 -9.12 24.74
N ASN A 169 -21.79 -7.83 24.38
CA ASN A 169 -22.29 -6.70 25.16
C ASN A 169 -23.16 -5.75 24.30
N PRO A 170 -24.35 -6.19 23.83
CA PRO A 170 -25.13 -5.45 22.83
C PRO A 170 -25.73 -4.14 23.35
N LYS A 171 -25.84 -3.96 24.66
CA LYS A 171 -26.38 -2.74 25.28
C LYS A 171 -25.34 -1.62 25.42
N ASN A 172 -24.07 -1.87 25.09
CA ASN A 172 -23.02 -0.88 25.25
C ASN A 172 -22.98 0.09 24.05
N GLY A 173 -23.55 1.29 24.25
CA GLY A 173 -23.63 2.33 23.21
C GLY A 173 -22.27 2.86 22.74
N SER A 174 -21.20 2.72 23.53
CA SER A 174 -19.85 3.14 23.11
C SER A 174 -19.29 2.27 21.98
N ILE A 175 -19.58 0.96 22.00
CA ILE A 175 -19.10 0.01 20.99
C ILE A 175 -19.68 0.34 19.61
N LEU A 176 -20.95 0.74 19.55
CA LEU A 176 -21.61 1.11 18.29
C LEU A 176 -21.00 2.38 17.68
N ALA A 177 -20.64 3.35 18.52
CA ALA A 177 -19.91 4.54 18.10
C ALA A 177 -18.50 4.20 17.57
N GLU A 178 -17.80 3.26 18.22
CA GLU A 178 -16.50 2.77 17.78
C GLU A 178 -16.56 2.00 16.46
N ILE A 179 -17.59 1.17 16.24
CA ILE A 179 -17.82 0.50 14.95
C ILE A 179 -18.02 1.51 13.84
N ARG A 180 -18.81 2.57 14.08
CA ARG A 180 -19.03 3.64 13.10
C ARG A 180 -17.74 4.40 12.78
N LYS A 181 -16.94 4.72 13.81
CA LYS A 181 -15.63 5.36 13.65
C LYS A 181 -14.66 4.48 12.86
N ASN A 182 -14.54 3.21 13.23
CA ASN A 182 -13.68 2.24 12.54
C ASN A 182 -14.04 2.10 11.06
N LYS A 183 -15.34 2.03 10.73
CA LYS A 183 -15.80 2.01 9.32
C LYS A 183 -15.37 3.28 8.56
N LYS A 184 -15.51 4.46 9.17
CA LYS A 184 -15.11 5.73 8.55
C LYS A 184 -13.59 5.77 8.33
N ASP A 185 -12.81 5.43 9.36
CA ASP A 185 -11.36 5.42 9.29
C ASP A 185 -10.87 4.44 8.21
N PHE A 186 -11.47 3.25 8.14
CA PHE A 186 -11.12 2.25 7.12
C PHE A 186 -11.26 2.84 5.71
N HIS A 187 -12.37 3.53 5.43
CA HIS A 187 -12.59 4.15 4.12
C HIS A 187 -11.56 5.23 3.79
N ILE A 188 -11.20 6.06 4.76
CA ILE A 188 -10.21 7.12 4.58
C ILE A 188 -8.85 6.51 4.25
N TYR A 189 -8.35 5.59 5.09
CA TYR A 189 -7.02 5.03 4.91
C TYR A 189 -6.91 4.14 3.66
N HIS A 190 -7.96 3.40 3.33
CA HIS A 190 -8.01 2.63 2.10
C HIS A 190 -8.05 3.54 0.86
N GLY A 191 -8.82 4.63 0.91
CA GLY A 191 -8.85 5.63 -0.17
C GLY A 191 -7.49 6.31 -0.36
N LEU A 192 -6.82 6.69 0.73
CA LEU A 192 -5.46 7.26 0.68
C LEU A 192 -4.44 6.27 0.10
N SER A 193 -4.57 4.98 0.44
CA SER A 193 -3.69 3.94 -0.11
C SER A 193 -3.82 3.82 -1.63
N LEU A 194 -5.07 3.82 -2.13
CA LEU A 194 -5.38 3.82 -3.55
C LEU A 194 -4.88 5.10 -4.25
N LEU A 195 -5.14 6.26 -3.67
CA LEU A 195 -4.66 7.52 -4.22
C LEU A 195 -3.13 7.52 -4.36
N SER A 196 -2.43 7.03 -3.34
CA SER A 196 -0.97 6.90 -3.37
C SER A 196 -0.50 5.92 -4.46
N LEU A 197 -1.24 4.84 -4.72
CA LEU A 197 -0.97 3.93 -5.84
C LEU A 197 -1.11 4.66 -7.19
N TYR A 198 -2.20 5.40 -7.41
CA TYR A 198 -2.38 6.17 -8.64
C TYR A 198 -1.30 7.25 -8.83
N ILE A 199 -0.94 7.96 -7.75
CA ILE A 199 0.15 8.94 -7.78
C ILE A 199 1.45 8.26 -8.21
N SER A 200 1.75 7.06 -7.70
CA SER A 200 2.93 6.30 -8.12
C SER A 200 2.85 5.90 -9.60
N PHE A 201 1.68 5.49 -10.09
CA PHE A 201 1.50 5.15 -11.51
C PHE A 201 1.71 6.36 -12.42
N ILE A 202 1.06 7.49 -12.10
CA ILE A 202 1.19 8.72 -12.87
C ILE A 202 2.63 9.25 -12.80
N GLY A 203 3.27 9.14 -11.64
CA GLY A 203 4.66 9.53 -11.45
C GLY A 203 5.65 8.74 -12.33
N LEU A 204 5.31 7.53 -12.77
CA LEU A 204 6.11 6.73 -13.69
C LEU A 204 5.95 7.14 -15.17
N THR A 205 4.90 7.91 -15.52
CA THR A 205 4.61 8.26 -16.91
C THR A 205 5.72 9.02 -17.64
N PRO A 206 6.49 9.94 -17.01
CA PRO A 206 7.52 10.67 -17.74
C PRO A 206 8.66 9.78 -18.24
N TYR A 207 8.85 8.60 -17.65
CA TYR A 207 9.86 7.62 -18.08
C TYR A 207 9.46 6.86 -19.37
N ILE A 208 8.20 6.97 -19.81
CA ILE A 208 7.72 6.36 -21.07
C ILE A 208 8.17 7.22 -22.28
N PHE A 209 8.30 8.52 -22.09
CA PHE A 209 8.52 9.50 -23.16
C PHE A 209 9.96 10.03 -23.23
N THR A 210 10.87 9.44 -22.45
CA THR A 210 12.31 9.77 -22.36
C THR A 210 13.16 8.62 -22.83
#